data_AF-A0A1E8Q6R5-F1
#
_entry.id   AF-A0A1E8Q6R5-F1
#
_cell.length_a   1.000
_cell.length_b   1.000
_cell.length_c   1.000
_cell.angle_alpha   90.00
_cell.angle_beta   90.00
_cell.angle_gamma   90.00
#
_symmetry.space_group_name_H-M   'P 1'
#
loop_
_entity.id
_entity.type
_entity.pdbx_description
1 polymer ?
#
loop_
_entity_poly.entity_id
_entity_poly.type
_entity_poly.pdbx_seq_one_letter_code
_entity_poly.pdbx_strand_id
1 'polypeptide(L)' 'MAVYGDGDCLDGPEGCGGETFPRLALSGSGDAYSRCDVHYEAYAARLQPVMDDISHRYPAMAPADFDPSYAGESWDEDAW' A
#
# COMPACT_ATOMS: atom_id res chain seq x y z
N MET A 1 9.17 -4.53 7.64
CA MET A 1 9.14 -3.08 7.39
C MET A 1 10.44 -2.70 6.71
N ALA A 2 10.41 -2.62 5.38
CA ALA A 2 11.53 -2.06 4.62
C ALA A 2 11.30 -0.56 4.40
N VAL A 3 12.39 0.21 4.38
CA VAL A 3 12.39 1.62 4.04
C VAL A 3 13.07 1.79 2.70
N TYR A 4 12.38 2.40 1.74
CA TYR A 4 12.86 2.61 0.39
C TYR A 4 13.05 4.10 0.09
N GLY A 5 14.13 4.41 -0.62
CA GLY A 5 14.52 5.77 -1.00
C GLY A 5 15.95 6.09 -0.57
N ASP A 6 16.54 7.06 -1.25
CA ASP A 6 17.87 7.63 -0.98
C ASP A 6 17.80 8.94 -0.17
N GLY A 7 16.59 9.32 0.26
CA GLY A 7 16.31 10.58 0.97
C GLY A 7 15.59 11.61 0.10
N ASP A 8 15.60 11.42 -1.22
CA ASP A 8 14.83 12.25 -2.14
C ASP A 8 13.35 11.84 -2.16
N CYS A 9 12.50 12.76 -2.61
CA CYS A 9 11.07 12.50 -2.73
C CYS A 9 10.82 11.50 -3.87
N LEU A 10 10.14 10.39 -3.56
CA LEU A 10 9.81 9.31 -4.50
C LEU A 10 9.07 9.81 -5.75
N ASP A 11 8.21 10.81 -5.61
CA ASP A 11 7.41 11.36 -6.71
C ASP A 11 8.18 12.38 -7.57
N GLY A 12 9.47 12.62 -7.26
CA GLY A 12 10.33 13.56 -7.97
C GLY A 12 10.22 15.01 -7.48
N PRO A 13 11.02 15.93 -8.04
CA PRO A 13 11.17 17.31 -7.53
C PRO A 13 10.03 18.25 -7.92
N GLU A 14 9.27 17.94 -8.98
CA GLU A 14 8.18 18.78 -9.45
C GLU A 14 7.03 18.82 -8.44
N GLY A 15 6.58 20.00 -8.05
CA GLY A 15 5.49 20.14 -7.07
C GLY A 15 5.87 19.73 -5.64
N CYS A 16 7.15 19.44 -5.35
CA CYS A 16 7.61 19.16 -3.99
C CYS A 16 7.43 20.36 -3.06
N GLY A 17 7.05 20.08 -1.81
CA GLY A 17 7.00 21.05 -0.74
C GLY A 17 6.98 20.37 0.63
N GLY A 18 7.58 21.03 1.62
CA GLY A 18 7.70 20.51 2.99
C GLY A 18 8.88 19.56 3.20
N GLU A 19 8.83 18.79 4.28
CA GLU A 19 9.89 17.88 4.71
C GLU A 19 9.79 16.52 4.00
N THR A 20 10.91 16.04 3.46
CA THR A 20 11.02 14.69 2.90
C THR A 20 11.57 13.75 3.96
N PHE A 21 10.76 12.73 4.30
CA PHE A 21 11.18 11.62 5.16
C PHE A 21 10.42 10.34 4.80
N PRO A 22 10.86 9.16 5.25
CA PRO A 22 10.15 7.90 5.00
C PRO A 22 8.75 7.87 5.62
N ARG A 23 7.74 7.59 4.80
CA ARG A 23 6.34 7.49 5.22
C ARG A 23 5.75 6.14 4.86
N LEU A 24 4.91 5.60 5.74
CA LEU A 24 4.26 4.31 5.53
C LEU A 24 3.37 4.34 4.27
N ALA A 25 3.43 3.26 3.49
CA ALA A 25 2.51 3.04 2.39
C ALA A 25 1.12 2.61 2.91
N LEU A 26 0.07 3.08 2.25
CA LEU A 26 -1.33 2.71 2.54
C LEU A 26 -1.72 1.33 2.00
N SER A 27 -0.85 0.65 1.25
CA SER A 27 -1.10 -0.69 0.66
C SER A 27 -1.13 -1.84 1.66
N GLY A 28 -0.85 -1.59 2.94
CA GLY A 28 -0.80 -2.63 3.97
C GLY A 28 0.46 -3.51 3.97
N SER A 29 1.44 -3.24 3.09
CA SER A 29 2.71 -4.00 3.06
C SER A 29 3.62 -3.77 4.27
N GLY A 30 3.36 -2.69 5.02
CA GLY A 30 4.23 -2.25 6.11
C GLY A 30 5.55 -1.64 5.63
N ASP A 31 5.66 -1.31 4.35
CA ASP A 31 6.81 -0.60 3.79
C ASP A 31 6.67 0.91 3.95
N ALA A 32 7.81 1.59 3.90
CA ALA A 32 7.86 3.05 3.89
C ALA A 32 8.67 3.57 2.69
N TYR A 33 8.26 4.73 2.16
CA TYR A 33 8.90 5.40 1.05
C TYR A 33 9.15 6.87 1.38
N SER A 34 10.32 7.40 1.00
CA SER A 34 10.62 8.84 1.16
C SER A 34 9.67 9.69 0.32
N ARG A 35 8.88 10.56 0.97
CA ARG A 35 7.96 11.49 0.31
C ARG A 35 7.95 12.82 1.06
N CYS A 36 7.87 13.93 0.32
CA CYS A 36 7.63 15.24 0.91
C CYS A 36 6.19 15.37 1.43
N ASP A 37 5.91 16.38 2.27
CA ASP A 37 4.57 16.61 2.83
C ASP A 37 3.51 16.71 1.74
N VAL A 38 3.75 17.55 0.72
CA VAL A 38 2.79 17.81 -0.36
C VAL A 38 2.43 16.53 -1.13
N HIS A 39 3.43 15.74 -1.52
CA HIS A 39 3.18 14.51 -2.25
C HIS A 39 2.56 13.42 -1.38
N TYR A 40 2.87 13.39 -0.09
CA TYR A 40 2.22 12.47 0.83
C TYR A 40 0.75 12.82 1.05
N GLU A 41 0.41 14.10 1.19
CA GLU A 41 -0.99 14.55 1.30
C GLU A 41 -1.78 14.22 0.04
N ALA A 42 -1.22 14.49 -1.15
CA ALA A 42 -1.85 14.13 -2.42
C ALA A 42 -2.03 12.61 -2.58
N TYR A 43 -1.03 11.83 -2.15
CA TYR A 43 -1.10 10.36 -2.10
C TYR A 43 -2.22 9.88 -1.19
N ALA A 44 -2.29 10.40 0.04
CA ALA A 44 -3.30 10.04 1.04
C ALA A 44 -4.70 10.43 0.58
N ALA A 45 -4.89 11.65 0.07
CA ALA A 45 -6.17 12.14 -0.44
C ALA A 45 -6.72 11.26 -1.57
N ARG A 46 -5.84 10.71 -2.41
CA ARG A 46 -6.22 9.81 -3.51
C ARG A 46 -6.52 8.39 -3.05
N LEU A 47 -5.74 7.84 -2.11
CA LEU A 47 -5.78 6.41 -1.79
C LEU A 47 -6.58 6.04 -0.55
N GLN A 48 -6.66 6.92 0.46
CA GLN A 48 -7.46 6.66 1.65
C GLN A 48 -8.92 6.26 1.33
N PRO A 49 -9.67 6.98 0.46
CA PRO A 49 -11.04 6.58 0.16
C PRO A 49 -11.14 5.20 -0.51
N VAL A 50 -10.11 4.79 -1.27
CA VAL A 50 -10.06 3.45 -1.90
C VAL A 50 -9.81 2.38 -0.83
N MET A 51 -8.91 2.63 0.12
CA MET A 51 -8.63 1.70 1.21
C MET A 51 -9.82 1.56 2.15
N ASP A 52 -10.54 2.65 2.41
CA ASP A 52 -11.75 2.65 3.23
C ASP A 52 -12.87 1.84 2.56
N ASP A 53 -13.07 2.00 1.25
CA ASP A 53 -14.04 1.22 0.48
C ASP A 53 -13.71 -0.28 0.43
N ILE A 54 -12.43 -0.64 0.24
CA ILE A 54 -11.98 -2.04 0.30
C ILE A 54 -12.25 -2.62 1.69
N SER A 55 -11.89 -1.88 2.74
CA SER A 55 -12.08 -2.31 4.13
C SER A 55 -13.55 -2.44 4.50
N HIS A 56 -14.43 -1.66 3.86
CA HIS A 56 -15.88 -1.79 4.01
C HIS A 56 -16.43 -3.04 3.31
N ARG A 57 -15.92 -3.37 2.11
CA ARG A 57 -16.44 -4.46 1.27
C ARG A 57 -15.93 -5.84 1.66
N TYR A 58 -14.71 -5.95 2.17
CA TYR A 58 -14.05 -7.24 2.39
C TYR A 58 -13.66 -7.46 3.85
N PRO A 59 -13.83 -8.68 4.38
CA PRO A 59 -13.31 -9.04 5.68
C PRO A 59 -11.78 -9.03 5.68
N ALA A 60 -11.17 -8.63 6.80
CA ALA A 60 -9.72 -8.57 6.94
C ALA A 60 -9.03 -9.95 6.83
N MET A 61 -9.75 -11.00 7.21
CA MET A 61 -9.30 -12.39 7.08
C MET A 61 -10.29 -13.16 6.22
N ALA A 62 -9.79 -14.13 5.46
CA ALA A 62 -10.65 -15.06 4.74
C ALA A 62 -11.65 -15.73 5.71
N PRO A 63 -12.93 -15.87 5.32
CA PRO A 63 -13.91 -16.67 6.06
C PRO A 63 -13.42 -18.10 6.29
N ALA A 64 -13.88 -18.74 7.38
CA ALA A 64 -13.46 -20.09 7.75
C ALA A 64 -13.86 -21.17 6.72
N ASP A 65 -14.87 -20.86 5.91
CA ASP A 65 -15.42 -21.71 4.85
C ASP A 65 -14.98 -21.25 3.44
N PHE A 66 -14.05 -20.29 3.35
CA PHE A 66 -13.46 -19.90 2.08
C PHE A 66 -12.57 -21.02 1.56
N ASP A 67 -12.92 -21.58 0.40
CA ASP A 67 -12.08 -22.53 -0.35
C ASP A 67 -11.32 -21.77 -1.44
N PRO A 68 -9.97 -21.65 -1.34
CA PRO A 68 -9.16 -20.96 -2.33
C PRO A 68 -9.29 -21.53 -3.75
N SER A 69 -9.66 -22.82 -3.89
CA SER A 69 -9.82 -23.46 -5.20
C SER A 69 -10.97 -22.89 -6.03
N TYR A 70 -11.90 -22.15 -5.40
CA TYR A 70 -12.95 -21.43 -6.14
C TYR A 70 -12.41 -20.33 -7.07
N ALA A 71 -11.17 -19.87 -6.87
CA ALA A 71 -10.51 -18.92 -7.77
C ALA A 71 -10.06 -19.56 -9.10
N GLY A 72 -10.10 -20.89 -9.22
CA GLY A 72 -9.67 -21.62 -10.42
C GLY A 72 -8.15 -21.81 -10.55
N GLU A 73 -7.37 -21.17 -9.68
CA GLU A 73 -5.92 -21.30 -9.53
C GLU A 73 -5.55 -21.07 -8.06
N SER A 74 -4.63 -21.86 -7.51
CA SER A 74 -4.09 -21.67 -6.15
C SER A 74 -2.56 -21.56 -6.19
N TRP A 75 -2.02 -20.56 -5.49
CA TRP A 75 -0.59 -20.25 -5.44
C TRP A 75 0.27 -21.35 -4.78
N ASP A 76 -0.35 -22.23 -3.98
CA ASP A 76 0.33 -23.30 -3.26
C ASP A 76 0.40 -24.63 -4.05
N GLU A 77 -0.20 -24.70 -5.24
CA GLU A 77 -0.25 -25.95 -6.04
C GLU A 77 1.10 -26.32 -6.68
N ASP A 78 2.03 -25.38 -6.74
CA ASP A 78 3.38 -25.55 -7.29
C ASP A 78 4.48 -25.66 -6.22
N ALA A 79 4.15 -25.98 -4.97
CA ALA A 79 5.15 -26.27 -3.93
C ALA A 79 5.70 -27.71 -4.06
N TRP A 80 6.51 -27.94 -5.10
CA TRP A 80 7.38 -29.11 -5.31
C TRP A 80 8.80 -28.93 -4.77
#